data_AF-A0A7V5DBD2-F1
#
_entry.id   AF-A0A7V5DBD2-F1
#
_cell.length_a   1.000
_cell.length_b   1.000
_cell.length_c   1.000
_cell.angle_alpha   90.00
_cell.angle_beta   90.00
_cell.angle_gamma   90.00
#
_symmetry.space_group_name_H-M   'P 1'
#
loop_
_entity.id
_entity.type
_entity.pdbx_description
1 polymer ?
#
loop_
_entity_poly.entity_id
_entity_poly.type
_entity_poly.pdbx_seq_one_letter_code
_entity_poly.pdbx_strand_id
1 'polypeptide(L)' 'MTDNDLPVATPAGTFVSKNAQEVYVMFPGFDQGGKVRPLQRRYAEDVGLIEETLPFFISDVSKSYTVRRLVRYGKN' A
#
# COMPACT_ATOMS: atom_id res chain seq x y z
N MET A 1 2.17 -0.02 9.56
CA MET A 1 3.64 -0.18 9.44
C MET A 1 4.28 0.99 10.17
N THR A 2 5.32 0.76 10.97
CA THR A 2 6.02 1.79 11.76
C THR A 2 7.48 1.97 11.34
N ASP A 3 7.92 1.20 10.34
CA ASP A 3 9.26 1.19 9.77
C ASP A 3 9.49 2.35 8.79
N ASN A 4 10.51 3.16 9.07
CA ASN A 4 10.99 4.21 8.18
C ASN A 4 12.36 3.84 7.62
N ASP A 5 12.70 4.41 6.46
CA ASP A 5 13.97 4.23 5.76
C ASP A 5 14.28 2.76 5.40
N LEU A 6 13.24 1.97 5.14
CA LEU A 6 13.39 0.59 4.71
C LEU A 6 13.74 0.54 3.21
N PRO A 7 14.81 -0.17 2.79
CA PRO A 7 15.06 -0.43 1.38
C PRO A 7 14.01 -1.38 0.82
N VAL A 8 13.32 -0.96 -0.23
CA VAL A 8 12.28 -1.73 -0.91
C VAL A 8 12.70 -1.98 -2.35
N ALA A 9 12.73 -3.26 -2.74
CA ALA A 9 13.02 -3.67 -4.10
C ALA A 9 11.72 -3.75 -4.93
N THR A 10 11.73 -3.10 -6.07
CA THR A 10 10.67 -3.13 -7.09
C THR A 10 11.30 -3.42 -8.45
N PRO A 11 10.51 -3.75 -9.49
CA PRO A 11 11.07 -3.88 -10.84
C PRO A 11 11.73 -2.59 -11.36
N ALA A 12 11.35 -1.42 -10.84
CA ALA A 12 11.96 -0.14 -11.20
C ALA A 12 13.31 0.13 -10.50
N GLY A 13 13.72 -0.73 -9.56
CA GLY A 13 14.91 -0.56 -8.74
C GLY A 13 14.63 -0.67 -7.24
N THR A 14 15.67 -0.37 -6.45
CA THR A 14 15.62 -0.37 -4.99
C THR A 14 15.60 1.06 -4.47
N PHE A 15 14.69 1.35 -3.55
CA PHE A 15 14.50 2.70 -3.01
C PHE A 15 14.47 2.67 -1.49
N VAL A 16 15.05 3.70 -0.86
CA VAL A 16 14.83 3.96 0.57
C VAL A 16 13.45 4.55 0.72
N SER A 17 12.61 3.90 1.53
CA SER A 17 11.18 4.20 1.59
C SER A 17 10.74 4.78 2.93
N LYS A 18 9.78 5.70 2.90
CA LYS A 18 8.99 6.13 4.05
C LYS A 18 7.60 5.53 3.96
N ASN A 19 7.06 5.11 5.09
CA ASN A 19 5.72 4.53 5.14
C ASN A 19 4.65 5.61 5.32
N ALA A 20 3.45 5.32 4.83
CA ALA A 20 2.24 6.05 5.16
C ALA A 20 1.10 5.05 5.29
N GLN A 21 0.28 5.20 6.32
CA GLN A 21 -0.92 4.40 6.51
C GLN A 21 -2.14 5.28 6.55
N GLU A 22 -3.10 4.96 5.70
CA GLU A 22 -4.42 5.58 5.69
C GLU A 22 -5.45 4.55 6.13
N VAL A 23 -6.48 5.00 6.83
CA VAL A 23 -7.55 4.14 7.32
C VAL A 23 -8.85 4.61 6.69
N TYR A 24 -9.47 3.74 5.91
CA TYR A 24 -10.73 4.02 5.25
C TYR A 24 -11.86 3.29 5.94
N VAL A 25 -12.97 3.98 6.22
CA VAL A 25 -14.21 3.32 6.58
C VAL A 25 -15.01 3.11 5.29
N MET A 26 -15.08 1.87 4.83
CA MET A 26 -15.80 1.52 3.60
C MET A 26 -17.17 0.94 3.95
N PHE A 27 -18.21 1.43 3.30
CA PHE A 27 -19.60 0.98 3.47
C PHE A 27 -20.04 0.18 2.25
N PRO A 28 -19.72 -1.12 2.16
CA PRO A 28 -20.25 -1.94 1.06
C PRO A 28 -21.77 -2.06 1.22
N GLY A 29 -22.51 -2.18 0.12
CA GLY A 29 -23.98 -2.17 0.14
C GLY A 29 -24.64 -3.28 0.98
N PHE A 30 -23.89 -4.30 1.40
CA PHE A 30 -24.34 -5.37 2.28
C PHE A 30 -24.02 -5.13 3.77
N ASP A 31 -23.32 -4.06 4.14
CA ASP A 31 -22.92 -3.76 5.51
C ASP A 31 -23.21 -2.29 5.88
N GLN A 32 -24.18 -2.09 6.77
CA GLN A 32 -24.58 -0.77 7.26
C GLN A 32 -23.64 -0.23 8.34
N GLY A 33 -22.86 -1.09 9.01
CA GLY A 33 -21.94 -0.68 10.08
C GLY A 33 -20.64 -0.07 9.55
N GLY A 34 -20.36 -0.24 8.26
CA GLY A 34 -19.08 0.12 7.66
C GLY A 34 -17.94 -0.77 8.16
N LYS A 35 -16.95 -0.99 7.31
CA LYS A 35 -15.75 -1.76 7.67
C LYS A 35 -14.52 -0.89 7.52
N VAL A 36 -13.75 -0.84 8.59
CA VAL A 36 -12.43 -0.20 8.60
C VAL A 36 -11.47 -1.03 7.75
N ARG A 37 -10.77 -0.38 6.82
CA ARG A 37 -9.75 -0.98 5.99
C ARG A 37 -8.47 -0.16 6.03
N PRO A 38 -7.34 -0.75 6.47
CA PRO A 38 -6.05 -0.10 6.38
C PRO A 38 -5.54 -0.17 4.94
N LEU A 39 -5.10 0.97 4.41
CA LEU A 39 -4.32 1.09 3.20
C LEU A 39 -2.89 1.44 3.59
N GLN A 40 -1.92 0.69 3.07
CA GLN A 40 -0.51 0.95 3.34
C GLN A 40 0.19 1.36 2.06
N ARG A 41 0.93 2.45 2.13
CA ARG A 41 1.70 2.98 1.01
C ARG A 41 3.14 3.18 1.44
N ARG A 42 4.05 3.04 0.49
CA ARG A 42 5.47 3.37 0.64
C ARG A 42 5.86 4.38 -0.42
N TYR A 43 6.55 5.41 0.01
CA TYR A 43 7.02 6.50 -0.84
C TYR A 43 8.54 6.57 -0.82
N ALA A 44 9.14 6.94 -1.94
CA ALA A 44 10.55 7.31 -2.03
C ALA A 44 10.67 8.78 -2.47
N GLU A 45 11.71 9.44 -1.95
CA GLU A 45 12.07 10.81 -2.32
C GLU A 45 12.32 10.91 -3.83
N ASP A 46 11.85 11.99 -4.47
CA ASP A 46 11.92 12.25 -5.92
C ASP A 46 11.27 11.20 -6.85
N VAL A 47 10.63 10.16 -6.30
CA VAL A 47 9.93 9.11 -7.06
C VAL A 47 8.43 9.12 -6.77
N GLY A 48 8.04 9.34 -5.52
CA GLY A 48 6.65 9.22 -5.07
C GLY A 48 6.31 7.79 -4.67
N LEU A 49 5.14 7.30 -5.05
CA LEU A 49 4.61 5.99 -4.62
C LEU A 49 5.39 4.83 -5.26
N ILE A 50 6.01 3.98 -4.44
CA ILE A 50 6.78 2.82 -4.91
C ILE A 50 6.09 1.48 -4.63
N GLU A 51 5.29 1.40 -3.58
CA GLU A 51 4.55 0.20 -3.19
C GLU A 51 3.21 0.60 -2.52
N GLU A 52 2.13 -0.09 -2.86
CA GLU A 52 0.82 0.07 -2.25
C GLU A 52 0.21 -1.30 -1.94
N THR A 53 -0.09 -1.55 -0.68
CA THR A 53 -0.84 -2.73 -0.24
C THR A 53 -2.31 -2.36 -0.14
N LEU A 54 -3.13 -2.95 -1.02
CA LEU A 54 -4.53 -2.60 -1.15
C LEU A 54 -5.36 -2.99 0.08
N PRO A 55 -6.47 -2.28 0.34
CA PRO A 55 -7.29 -2.51 1.51
C PRO A 55 -8.05 -3.82 1.36
N PHE A 56 -7.72 -4.80 2.20
CA PHE A 56 -8.40 -6.09 2.29
C PHE A 56 -9.41 -6.06 3.43
N PHE A 57 -10.37 -6.99 3.42
CA PHE A 57 -11.28 -7.17 4.54
C PHE A 57 -10.54 -7.92 5.65
N ILE A 58 -10.54 -7.38 6.87
CA ILE A 58 -9.96 -8.08 8.03
C ILE A 58 -10.63 -9.45 8.25
N SER A 59 -11.93 -9.58 7.96
CA SER A 59 -12.66 -10.84 8.04
C SER A 59 -12.33 -11.82 6.90
N ASP A 60 -11.61 -11.39 5.87
CA ASP A 60 -11.24 -12.19 4.70
C ASP A 60 -9.77 -12.63 4.85
N VAL A 61 -9.53 -13.44 5.89
CA VAL A 61 -8.21 -13.93 6.32
C VAL A 61 -7.56 -14.83 5.26
N SER A 62 -8.35 -15.31 4.27
CA SER A 62 -7.89 -16.16 3.18
C SER A 62 -7.30 -15.39 1.99
N LYS A 63 -7.36 -14.05 1.96
CA LYS A 63 -6.86 -13.28 0.82
C LYS A 63 -5.42 -12.82 1.03
N SER A 64 -4.58 -13.33 0.15
CA SER A 64 -3.32 -12.72 -0.26
C SER A 64 -3.53 -11.21 -0.52
N TYR A 65 -2.82 -10.39 0.24
CA TYR A 65 -2.80 -8.95 0.07
C TYR A 65 -2.39 -8.63 -1.37
N THR A 66 -3.19 -7.81 -2.06
CA THR A 66 -2.77 -7.32 -3.38
C THR A 66 -1.79 -6.18 -3.18
N VAL A 67 -0.54 -6.40 -3.62
CA VAL A 67 0.52 -5.39 -3.57
C VAL A 67 0.76 -4.87 -4.98
N ARG A 68 0.67 -3.55 -5.16
CA ARG A 68 1.08 -2.86 -6.37
C ARG A 68 2.49 -2.34 -6.17
N ARG A 69 3.38 -2.56 -7.14
CA ARG A 69 4.78 -2.12 -7.09
C ARG A 69 5.10 -1.29 -8.32
N LEU A 70 5.97 -0.31 -8.15
CA LEU A 70 6.47 0.53 -9.23
C LEU A 70 7.27 -0.33 -10.22
N VAL A 71 6.80 -0.38 -11.47
CA VAL A 71 7.47 -1.16 -12.52
C VAL A 71 8.52 -0.33 -13.25
N ARG A 72 8.29 0.98 -13.40
CA ARG A 72 9.19 1.91 -14.09
C ARG A 72 8.95 3.34 -13.61
N TYR A 73 10.01 4.15 -13.50
CA TYR A 73 9.94 5.62 -13.34
C TYR A 73 11.10 6.28 -14.10
N GLY A 74 10.96 7.55 -14.46
CA GLY A 74 11.93 8.26 -15.31
C GLY A 74 11.57 8.26 -16.81
N LYS A 75 12.32 9.01 -17.62
CA LYS A 75 12.09 9.08 -19.07
C LYS A 75 12.67 7.84 -19.76
N ASN A 76 11.93 7.33 -20.73
CA ASN A 76 12.31 6.19 -21.55
C ASN A 76 13.63 6.40 -22.28
#